data_AF-A0A858RM02-F1
#
_entry.id   AF-A0A858RM02-F1
#
_cell.length_a   1.000
_cell.length_b   1.000
_cell.length_c   1.000
_cell.angle_alpha   90.00
_cell.angle_beta   90.00
_cell.angle_gamma   90.00
#
_symmetry.space_group_name_H-M   'P 1'
#
loop_
_entity.id
_entity.type
_entity.pdbx_description
1 polymer ?
#
loop_
_entity_poly.entity_id
_entity_poly.type
_entity_poly.pdbx_seq_one_letter_code
_entity_poly.pdbx_strand_id
1 'polypeptide(L)'
;MILADSLLENPMLIPSLLGVIVFLQLVGFVVMLAMSGNVKRLMRWASSQELEPIAKHKDLVEVKEESSEQKHLFAEFLSEDPARRELSKKEQFAEFRRWRDKKGLNWKG
;
A
#
# COMPACT_ATOMS: atom_id res chain seq x y z
N MET A 1 24.34 32.47 44.55
CA MET A 1 24.75 31.42 45.52
C MET A 1 23.59 31.03 46.43
N ILE A 2 22.91 31.98 47.08
CA ILE A 2 21.82 31.73 48.06
C ILE A 2 20.64 30.87 47.53
N LEU A 3 20.25 31.01 46.26
CA LEU A 3 19.15 30.23 45.67
C LEU A 3 19.45 28.73 45.52
N ALA A 4 20.72 28.34 45.35
CA ALA A 4 21.10 26.93 45.19
C ALA A 4 21.09 26.19 46.53
N ASP A 5 21.48 26.86 47.62
CA ASP A 5 21.51 26.28 48.96
C ASP A 5 20.09 25.99 49.47
N SER A 6 19.15 26.91 49.27
CA SER A 6 17.73 26.71 49.62
C SER A 6 17.02 25.62 48.80
N LEU A 7 17.51 25.30 47.60
CA LEU A 7 17.00 24.19 46.77
C LEU A 7 17.59 22.83 47.16
N LEU A 8 18.74 22.80 47.85
CA LEU A 8 19.38 21.57 48.30
C LEU A 8 18.93 21.15 49.72
N GLU A 9 18.36 22.06 50.50
CA GLU A 9 17.82 21.79 51.84
C GLU A 9 16.55 20.93 51.84
N ASN A 10 15.88 20.81 50.69
CA ASN A 10 14.63 20.08 50.59
C ASN A 10 14.90 18.62 50.16
N PRO A 11 14.72 17.63 51.06
CA PRO A 11 15.13 16.25 50.81
C PRO A 11 14.38 15.58 49.65
N MET A 12 13.21 16.12 49.28
CA MET A 12 12.38 15.64 48.17
C MET A 12 12.75 16.23 46.80
N LEU A 13 13.57 17.30 46.75
CA LEU A 13 13.93 17.95 45.49
C LEU A 13 14.89 17.09 44.66
N ILE A 14 15.86 16.43 45.30
CA ILE A 14 16.81 15.53 44.61
C ILE A 14 16.10 14.35 43.92
N PRO A 15 15.24 13.55 44.58
CA PRO A 15 14.53 12.46 43.92
C PRO A 15 13.52 12.98 42.87
N SER A 16 12.89 14.13 43.10
CA SER A 16 12.01 14.76 42.11
C SER A 16 12.76 15.17 40.84
N LEU A 17 13.93 15.81 40.98
CA LEU A 17 14.76 16.22 39.84
C LEU A 17 15.26 15.01 39.04
N LEU A 18 15.71 13.96 39.73
CA LEU A 18 16.08 12.70 39.09
C LEU A 18 14.90 12.09 38.32
N GLY A 19 13.69 12.09 38.92
CA GLY A 19 12.48 11.64 38.25
C GLY A 19 12.16 12.42 36.98
N VAL A 20 12.27 13.76 37.02
CA VAL A 20 12.07 14.62 35.85
C VAL A 20 13.11 14.36 34.76
N ILE A 21 14.38 14.17 35.14
CA ILE A 21 15.46 13.86 34.18
C ILE A 21 15.20 12.51 33.50
N VAL A 22 14.88 11.47 34.26
CA VAL A 22 14.57 10.14 33.72
C VAL A 22 13.34 10.19 32.82
N PHE A 23 12.31 10.94 33.22
CA PHE A 23 11.11 11.13 32.41
C PHE A 23 11.41 11.82 31.09
N LEU A 24 12.17 12.92 31.10
CA LEU A 24 12.61 13.61 29.89
C LEU A 24 13.44 12.70 28.97
N GLN A 25 14.31 11.88 29.56
CA GLN A 25 15.11 10.91 28.80
C GLN A 25 14.25 9.83 28.14
N LEU A 26 13.22 9.31 28.84
CA LEU A 26 12.26 8.36 28.28
C LEU A 26 11.43 8.99 27.15
N VAL A 27 10.95 10.22 27.32
CA VAL A 27 10.24 10.95 26.26
C VAL A 27 11.12 11.14 25.04
N GLY A 28 12.37 11.58 25.23
CA GLY A 28 13.35 11.72 24.15
C GLY A 28 13.60 10.40 23.42
N PHE A 29 13.71 9.29 24.15
CA PHE A 29 13.88 7.96 23.57
C PHE A 29 12.66 7.52 22.74
N VAL A 30 11.44 7.76 23.23
CA VAL A 30 10.20 7.46 22.49
C VAL A 30 10.10 8.30 21.21
N VAL A 31 10.43 9.59 21.28
CA VAL A 31 10.45 10.47 20.10
C VAL A 31 11.48 9.99 19.08
N MET A 32 12.67 9.59 19.52
CA MET A 32 13.70 9.03 18.66
C MET A 32 13.23 7.75 17.94
N LEU A 33 12.57 6.83 18.67
CA LEU A 33 11.98 5.63 18.09
C LEU A 33 10.86 5.94 17.09
N ALA A 34 10.00 6.91 17.41
CA ALA A 34 8.92 7.35 16.53
C ALA A 34 9.47 7.97 15.24
N MET A 35 10.51 8.79 15.32
CA MET A 35 11.21 9.34 14.15
C MET A 35 11.87 8.22 13.34
N SER A 36 12.52 7.24 13.97
CA SER A 36 13.10 6.08 13.28
C SER A 36 12.05 5.27 12.50
N GLY A 37 10.85 5.08 13.08
CA GLY A 37 9.73 4.42 12.41
C GLY A 37 9.22 5.18 11.18
N ASN A 38 9.15 6.51 11.27
CA ASN A 38 8.71 7.37 10.17
C ASN A 38 9.77 7.48 9.07
N VAL A 39 11.07 7.50 9.42
CA VAL A 39 12.16 7.49 8.43
C VAL A 39 12.19 6.18 7.65
N LYS A 40 11.91 5.02 8.27
CA LYS A 40 11.77 3.74 7.53
C LYS A 40 10.59 3.70 6.57
N ARG A 41 9.53 4.47 6.83
CA ARG A 41 8.40 4.63 5.90
C ARG A 41 8.77 5.58 4.77
N LEU A 42 9.43 6.69 5.08
CA LEU A 42 9.89 7.66 4.09
C LEU A 42 10.97 7.08 3.16
N MET A 43 11.92 6.31 3.71
CA MET A 43 12.93 5.61 2.93
C MET A 43 12.29 4.53 2.06
N ARG A 44 11.30 3.77 2.56
CA ARG A 44 10.52 2.87 1.70
C ARG A 44 9.84 3.60 0.55
N TRP A 45 9.30 4.79 0.78
CA TRP A 45 8.66 5.58 -0.28
C TRP A 45 9.68 6.18 -1.26
N ALA A 46 10.83 6.65 -0.77
CA ALA A 46 11.92 7.19 -1.59
C ALA A 46 12.60 6.10 -2.43
N SER A 47 12.92 4.95 -1.84
CA SER A 47 13.45 3.78 -2.55
C SER A 47 12.45 3.20 -3.56
N SER A 48 11.13 3.37 -3.35
CA SER A 48 10.12 2.99 -4.33
C SER A 48 9.99 4.00 -5.48
N GLN A 49 10.50 5.23 -5.34
CA GLN A 49 10.46 6.25 -6.39
C GLN A 49 11.72 6.22 -7.28
N GLU A 50 12.89 5.85 -6.75
CA GLU A 50 14.14 5.86 -7.54
C GLU A 50 14.29 4.68 -8.51
N LEU A 51 13.55 3.57 -8.33
CA LEU A 51 13.70 2.37 -9.17
C LEU A 51 12.62 2.19 -10.25
N GLU A 52 11.61 3.05 -10.34
CA GLU A 52 10.45 2.76 -11.20
C GLU A 52 9.80 4.02 -11.83
N PRO A 53 10.34 4.54 -12.95
CA PRO A 53 9.49 5.23 -13.93
C PRO A 53 9.22 4.39 -15.18
N ILE A 54 9.88 3.23 -15.38
CA ILE A 54 9.78 2.48 -16.64
C ILE A 54 8.92 1.20 -16.54
N ALA A 55 8.92 0.44 -15.45
CA ALA A 55 8.14 -0.82 -15.40
C ALA A 55 6.67 -0.63 -15.00
N LYS A 56 6.34 0.28 -14.07
CA LYS A 56 4.95 0.58 -13.68
C LYS A 56 4.10 1.15 -14.80
N HIS A 57 4.69 1.90 -15.74
CA HIS A 57 3.97 2.35 -16.93
C HIS A 57 3.70 1.18 -17.89
N LYS A 58 4.60 0.20 -17.97
CA LYS A 58 4.40 -1.01 -18.78
C LYS A 58 3.28 -1.87 -18.20
N ASP A 59 3.26 -2.12 -16.89
CA ASP A 59 2.20 -2.90 -16.26
C ASP A 59 0.82 -2.25 -16.37
N LEU A 60 0.72 -0.92 -16.22
CA LEU A 60 -0.56 -0.21 -16.36
C LEU A 60 -1.03 -0.15 -17.82
N VAL A 61 -0.11 -0.12 -18.78
CA VAL A 61 -0.42 -0.19 -20.21
C VAL A 61 -0.81 -1.62 -20.59
N GLU A 62 -0.08 -2.64 -20.16
CA GLU A 62 -0.39 -4.05 -20.38
C GLU A 62 -1.75 -4.43 -19.76
N VAL A 63 -2.04 -4.03 -18.52
CA VAL A 63 -3.36 -4.28 -17.90
C VAL A 63 -4.49 -3.55 -18.64
N LYS A 64 -4.22 -2.35 -19.19
CA LYS A 64 -5.21 -1.61 -19.98
C LYS A 64 -5.41 -2.22 -21.37
N GLU A 65 -4.34 -2.71 -21.99
CA GLU A 65 -4.36 -3.42 -23.27
C GLU A 65 -5.11 -4.74 -23.12
N GLU A 66 -4.78 -5.57 -22.12
CA GLU A 66 -5.50 -6.80 -21.78
C GLU A 66 -6.99 -6.53 -21.52
N SER A 67 -7.34 -5.45 -20.81
CA SER A 67 -8.74 -5.06 -20.58
C SER A 67 -9.46 -4.67 -21.87
N SER A 68 -8.76 -4.02 -22.80
CA SER A 68 -9.33 -3.62 -24.09
C SER A 68 -9.53 -4.80 -25.03
N GLU A 69 -8.58 -5.73 -25.08
CA GLU A 69 -8.68 -6.97 -25.85
C GLU A 69 -9.80 -7.85 -25.33
N GLN A 70 -9.93 -8.00 -24.01
CA GLN A 70 -11.03 -8.74 -23.40
C GLN A 70 -12.40 -8.16 -23.76
N LYS A 71 -12.54 -6.83 -23.82
CA LYS A 71 -13.77 -6.17 -24.25
C LYS A 71 -14.06 -6.40 -25.73
N HIS A 72 -13.03 -6.39 -26.58
CA HIS A 72 -13.17 -6.70 -28.00
C HIS A 72 -13.61 -8.16 -28.23
N LEU A 73 -12.98 -9.11 -27.53
CA LEU A 73 -13.35 -10.53 -27.59
C LEU A 73 -14.77 -10.78 -27.08
N PHE A 74 -15.20 -10.05 -26.06
CA PHE A 74 -16.59 -10.14 -25.57
C PHE A 74 -17.58 -9.58 -26.59
N ALA A 75 -17.22 -8.51 -27.31
CA ALA A 75 -18.04 -8.00 -28.41
C ALA A 75 -18.14 -9.00 -29.56
N GLU A 76 -17.04 -9.68 -29.92
CA GLU A 76 -17.02 -10.74 -30.93
C GLU A 76 -17.91 -11.92 -30.52
N PHE A 77 -17.79 -12.39 -29.27
CA PHE A 77 -18.65 -13.43 -28.69
C PHE A 77 -20.14 -13.10 -28.77
N LEU A 78 -20.53 -11.83 -28.53
CA LEU A 78 -21.91 -11.38 -28.64
C LEU A 78 -22.36 -11.11 -30.09
N SER A 79 -21.42 -10.96 -31.03
CA SER A 79 -21.71 -10.75 -32.45
C SER A 79 -21.98 -12.06 -33.17
N GLU A 80 -21.32 -13.16 -32.77
CA GLU A 80 -21.55 -14.49 -33.34
C GLU A 80 -22.93 -15.04 -32.99
N ASP A 81 -23.48 -14.65 -31.84
CA ASP A 81 -24.76 -15.14 -31.36
C ASP A 81 -25.45 -14.07 -30.51
N PRO A 82 -26.30 -13.22 -31.12
CA PRO A 82 -26.99 -12.13 -30.45
C PRO A 82 -27.94 -12.60 -29.35
N ALA A 83 -28.43 -13.85 -29.42
CA ALA A 83 -29.31 -14.44 -28.40
C ALA A 83 -28.59 -14.62 -27.06
N ARG A 84 -27.25 -14.63 -27.05
CA ARG A 84 -26.47 -14.65 -25.80
C ARG A 84 -26.62 -13.38 -24.98
N ARG A 85 -27.08 -12.27 -25.58
CA ARG A 85 -27.39 -11.03 -24.84
C ARG A 85 -28.63 -11.16 -23.96
N GLU A 86 -29.52 -12.11 -24.27
CA GLU A 86 -30.75 -12.37 -23.52
C GLU A 86 -30.50 -13.23 -22.27
N LEU A 87 -29.35 -13.93 -22.21
CA LEU A 87 -28.93 -14.71 -21.05
C LEU A 87 -28.62 -13.82 -19.84
N SER A 88 -28.70 -14.37 -18.63
CA SER A 88 -28.28 -13.62 -17.44
C SER A 88 -26.78 -13.33 -17.49
N LYS A 89 -26.31 -12.21 -16.90
CA LYS A 89 -24.88 -11.84 -16.89
C LYS A 89 -23.98 -12.99 -16.42
N LYS A 90 -24.44 -13.78 -15.44
CA LYS A 90 -23.70 -14.93 -14.91
C LYS A 90 -23.49 -16.03 -15.96
N GLU A 91 -24.51 -16.29 -16.77
CA GLU A 91 -24.47 -17.27 -17.86
C GLU A 91 -23.67 -16.74 -19.05
N GLN A 92 -23.80 -15.44 -19.37
CA GLN A 92 -22.98 -14.79 -20.40
C GLN A 92 -21.48 -14.94 -20.11
N PHE A 93 -21.05 -14.71 -18.87
CA PHE A 93 -19.64 -14.91 -18.50
C PHE A 93 -19.22 -16.39 -18.49
N ALA A 94 -20.12 -17.31 -18.17
CA ALA A 94 -19.82 -18.74 -18.21
C ALA A 94 -19.64 -19.24 -19.66
N GLU A 95 -20.54 -18.86 -20.55
CA GLU A 95 -20.47 -19.16 -21.98
C GLU A 95 -19.31 -18.43 -22.65
N PHE A 96 -19.01 -17.19 -22.27
CA PHE A 96 -17.85 -16.47 -22.77
C PHE A 96 -16.53 -17.19 -22.43
N ARG A 97 -16.38 -17.72 -21.21
CA ARG A 97 -15.20 -18.55 -20.85
C ARG A 97 -15.11 -19.81 -21.69
N ARG A 98 -16.23 -20.54 -21.86
CA ARG A 98 -16.28 -21.74 -22.72
C ARG A 98 -15.96 -21.44 -24.18
N TRP A 99 -16.44 -20.31 -24.69
CA TRP A 99 -16.15 -19.84 -26.04
C TRP A 99 -14.66 -19.49 -26.22
N ARG A 100 -14.07 -18.79 -25.24
CA ARG A 100 -12.63 -18.51 -25.24
C ARG A 100 -11.80 -19.80 -25.19
N ASP A 101 -12.21 -20.78 -24.40
CA ASP A 101 -11.55 -22.09 -24.34
C ASP A 101 -11.62 -22.83 -25.68
N LYS A 102 -12.78 -22.82 -26.35
CA LYS A 102 -12.96 -23.41 -27.68
C LYS A 102 -12.13 -22.72 -28.77
N LYS A 103 -11.96 -21.40 -28.67
CA LYS A 103 -11.12 -20.61 -29.60
C LYS A 103 -9.63 -20.70 -29.29
N GLY A 104 -9.22 -21.44 -28.25
CA GLY A 104 -7.80 -21.56 -27.86
C GLY A 104 -7.22 -20.27 -27.27
N LEU A 105 -8.07 -19.32 -26.84
CA LEU A 105 -7.68 -18.02 -26.27
C LEU A 105 -7.43 -18.11 -24.75
N ASN A 106 -7.09 -19.30 -24.25
CA ASN A 106 -6.83 -19.56 -22.83
C ASN A 106 -5.32 -19.59 -22.59
N TRP A 107 -4.82 -18.67 -21.77
CA TRP A 107 -3.40 -18.44 -21.53
C TRP A 107 -2.83 -19.45 -20.50
N LYS A 108 -3.26 -20.72 -20.56
CA LYS A 108 -2.58 -21.80 -19.82
C LYS A 108 -1.30 -22.18 -20.57
N GLY A 109 -0.32 -21.29 -20.54
CA GLY A 109 1.07 -21.51 -20.93
C GLY A 109 1.96 -21.04 -19.80
#